data_AF-A0A8J2WPS5-F1
#
_entry.id   AF-A0A8J2WPS5-F1
#
_cell.length_a   1.000
_cell.length_b   1.000
_cell.length_c   1.000
_cell.angle_alpha   90.00
_cell.angle_beta   90.00
_cell.angle_gamma   90.00
#
_symmetry.space_group_name_H-M   'P 1'
#
loop_
_entity.id
_entity.type
_entity.pdbx_description
1 polymer ?
#
loop_
_entity_poly.entity_id
_entity_poly.type
_entity_poly.pdbx_seq_one_letter_code
_entity_poly.pdbx_strand_id
1 'polypeptide(L)'
;MVSSFLLKKGGSVVGLRRNWKRRWFLLENDTCELHYYADPSLMDQKGTVRLSAKSSVRVPETVSMRGRHRPKPGEATHYFELWDVQDAHGRSRKTFKVRAESPRDFANWLEALDACLRRLRGDAEAMSRSSNEAWAAPHTPRSSGGRQESVSSIDDDDYPAVRASMASQRTRPSVRAASPPMPATLPLAPHPATVETPRSETHDIDAILSHSETSKREKIMAINRLAIPGPLKMAGIRAATNGVKALAPRPPPAPSDPSLPKKRDDLRGLIASTDACALEAAVDAVIGAGADYDDDLLIAARTRVDFLVKTDDARAELEKALAACSDDASALGDAAARAVAGGLDPEEPLVASCRRRLGELLARDDDPPQPPPR
;
A
#
# COMPACT_ATOMS: atom_id res chain seq x y z
N MET A 1 7.16 -25.86 -0.64
CA MET A 1 6.40 -24.96 -1.54
C MET A 1 5.22 -24.44 -0.77
N VAL A 2 4.96 -23.13 -0.81
CA VAL A 2 3.78 -22.50 -0.17
C VAL A 2 2.89 -21.90 -1.25
N SER A 3 1.59 -22.14 -1.17
CA SER A 3 0.59 -21.57 -2.06
C SER A 3 -0.71 -21.26 -1.33
N SER A 4 -1.29 -20.10 -1.62
CA SER A 4 -2.63 -19.73 -1.18
C SER A 4 -3.11 -18.47 -1.92
N PHE A 5 -4.37 -18.09 -1.69
CA PHE A 5 -4.89 -16.82 -2.18
C PHE A 5 -4.38 -15.66 -1.32
N LEU A 6 -3.84 -14.63 -1.97
CA LEU A 6 -3.49 -13.37 -1.34
C LEU A 6 -4.05 -12.18 -2.14
N LEU A 7 -4.20 -11.05 -1.49
CA LEU A 7 -4.51 -9.78 -2.10
C LEU A 7 -3.21 -9.07 -2.49
N LYS A 8 -3.09 -8.69 -3.77
CA LYS A 8 -1.96 -7.96 -4.33
C LYS A 8 -2.35 -6.52 -4.63
N LYS A 9 -1.52 -5.55 -4.24
CA LYS A 9 -1.73 -4.15 -4.67
C LYS A 9 -1.37 -3.99 -6.15
N GLY A 10 -2.28 -3.43 -6.95
CA GLY A 10 -2.01 -3.10 -8.35
C GLY A 10 -0.82 -2.14 -8.49
N GLY A 11 0.00 -2.34 -9.53
CA GLY A 11 1.04 -1.38 -9.90
C GLY A 11 0.42 -0.05 -10.32
N SER A 12 1.15 1.06 -10.12
CA SER A 12 0.71 2.36 -10.64
C SER A 12 0.84 2.35 -12.14
N VAL A 13 -0.28 2.32 -12.85
CA VAL A 13 -0.32 2.91 -14.19
C VAL A 13 -0.76 4.35 -13.98
N VAL A 14 -0.03 5.32 -14.54
CA VAL A 14 -0.28 6.75 -14.37
C VAL A 14 -1.78 7.03 -14.63
N GLY A 15 -2.46 7.66 -13.66
CA GLY A 15 -3.87 8.02 -13.75
C GLY A 15 -4.90 6.95 -13.34
N LEU A 16 -4.51 5.71 -13.07
CA LEU A 16 -5.44 4.64 -12.63
C LEU A 16 -5.34 4.39 -11.12
N ARG A 17 -6.50 4.37 -10.44
CA ARG A 17 -6.59 3.99 -9.03
C ARG A 17 -6.02 2.60 -8.81
N ARG A 18 -5.09 2.48 -7.86
CA ARG A 18 -4.47 1.20 -7.47
C ARG A 18 -5.46 0.38 -6.65
N ASN A 19 -6.13 -0.57 -7.31
CA ASN A 19 -7.00 -1.52 -6.63
C ASN A 19 -6.21 -2.73 -6.14
N TRP A 20 -6.65 -3.31 -5.03
CA TRP A 20 -6.20 -4.61 -4.57
C TRP A 20 -6.89 -5.69 -5.40
N LYS A 21 -6.14 -6.71 -5.80
CA LYS A 21 -6.65 -7.83 -6.61
C LYS A 21 -6.29 -9.14 -5.92
N ARG A 22 -7.28 -10.00 -5.73
CA ARG A 22 -7.07 -11.38 -5.28
C ARG A 22 -6.34 -12.17 -6.38
N ARG A 23 -5.30 -12.91 -5.99
CA ARG A 23 -4.46 -13.72 -6.87
C ARG A 23 -4.07 -15.00 -6.14
N TRP A 24 -3.93 -16.08 -6.88
CA TRP A 24 -3.34 -17.31 -6.36
C TRP A 24 -1.83 -17.18 -6.41
N PHE A 25 -1.16 -17.28 -5.26
CA PHE A 25 0.30 -17.16 -5.17
C PHE A 25 0.93 -18.53 -4.98
N LEU A 26 2.13 -18.69 -5.54
CA LEU A 26 2.97 -19.89 -5.46
C LEU A 26 4.42 -19.43 -5.23
N LEU A 27 5.01 -19.81 -4.09
CA LEU A 27 6.44 -19.63 -3.84
C LEU A 27 7.16 -20.92 -4.15
N GLU A 28 8.00 -20.88 -5.17
CA GLU A 28 8.87 -22.00 -5.52
C GLU A 28 10.08 -21.99 -4.60
N ASN A 29 10.17 -23.03 -3.77
CA ASN A 29 11.19 -23.08 -2.73
C ASN A 29 12.59 -23.14 -3.32
N ASP A 30 12.83 -23.74 -4.48
CA ASP A 30 14.19 -23.99 -5.01
C ASP A 30 14.78 -22.78 -5.74
N THR A 31 13.93 -22.03 -6.43
CA THR A 31 14.34 -20.84 -7.19
C THR A 31 14.14 -19.55 -6.39
N CYS A 32 13.40 -19.60 -5.28
CA CYS A 32 12.92 -18.41 -4.56
C CYS A 32 12.11 -17.46 -5.45
N GLU A 33 11.45 -17.98 -6.49
CA GLU A 33 10.55 -17.21 -7.34
C GLU A 33 9.12 -17.27 -6.81
N LEU A 34 8.49 -16.09 -6.74
CA LEU A 34 7.11 -15.92 -6.35
C LEU A 34 6.25 -15.68 -7.59
N HIS A 35 5.47 -16.69 -7.97
CA HIS A 35 4.54 -16.63 -9.08
C HIS A 35 3.15 -16.26 -8.57
N TYR A 36 2.39 -15.52 -9.39
CA TYR A 36 0.99 -15.26 -9.08
C TYR A 36 0.10 -15.35 -10.31
N TYR A 37 -1.04 -16.00 -10.14
CA TYR A 37 -1.99 -16.39 -11.17
C TYR A 37 -3.34 -15.73 -10.93
N ALA A 38 -4.19 -15.72 -11.96
CA ALA A 38 -5.58 -15.28 -11.81
C ALA A 38 -6.33 -16.15 -10.78
N ASP A 39 -6.09 -17.45 -10.84
CA ASP A 39 -6.79 -18.50 -10.10
C ASP A 39 -5.85 -19.71 -9.84
N PRO A 40 -6.30 -20.75 -9.10
CA PRO A 40 -5.49 -21.90 -8.74
C PRO A 40 -5.24 -22.90 -9.88
N SER A 41 -5.81 -22.70 -11.08
CA SER A 41 -5.58 -23.60 -12.21
C SER A 41 -4.16 -23.50 -12.78
N LEU A 42 -3.44 -22.43 -12.40
CA LEU A 42 -2.09 -22.10 -12.87
C LEU A 42 -1.99 -21.78 -14.37
N MET A 43 -3.11 -21.71 -15.09
CA MET A 43 -3.13 -21.49 -16.55
C MET A 43 -2.88 -20.02 -16.95
N ASP A 44 -3.26 -19.06 -16.09
CA ASP A 44 -3.19 -17.63 -16.39
C ASP A 44 -2.25 -16.91 -15.43
N GLN A 45 -0.94 -17.04 -15.69
CA GLN A 45 0.09 -16.38 -14.92
C GLN A 45 0.05 -14.86 -15.14
N LYS A 46 -0.10 -14.10 -14.05
CA LYS A 46 -0.16 -12.64 -14.08
C LYS A 46 1.18 -11.97 -13.80
N GLY A 47 2.14 -12.71 -13.27
CA GLY A 47 3.53 -12.29 -13.22
C GLY A 47 4.36 -13.11 -12.24
N THR A 48 5.62 -12.71 -12.15
CA THR A 48 6.64 -13.29 -11.26
C THR A 48 7.34 -12.17 -10.50
N VAL A 49 7.70 -12.46 -9.26
CA VAL A 49 8.57 -11.65 -8.42
C VAL A 49 9.75 -12.52 -8.00
N ARG A 50 10.96 -12.09 -8.37
CA ARG A 50 12.21 -12.77 -8.01
C ARG A 50 12.79 -12.14 -6.77
N LEU A 51 13.08 -12.97 -5.77
CA LEU A 51 13.81 -12.57 -4.58
C LEU A 51 15.31 -12.59 -4.88
N SER A 52 16.06 -11.72 -4.20
CA SER A 52 17.52 -11.68 -4.25
C SER A 52 18.09 -11.68 -2.82
N ALA A 53 19.40 -11.87 -2.67
CA ALA A 53 20.06 -11.79 -1.36
C ALA A 53 19.86 -10.42 -0.66
N LYS A 54 19.61 -9.36 -1.45
CA LYS A 54 19.34 -8.00 -0.95
C LYS A 54 17.86 -7.77 -0.58
N SER A 55 16.98 -8.67 -0.98
CA SER A 55 15.56 -8.53 -0.71
C SER A 55 15.27 -8.66 0.79
N SER A 56 14.20 -7.99 1.23
CA SER A 56 13.73 -8.07 2.62
C SER A 56 12.21 -8.11 2.67
N VAL A 57 11.69 -8.83 3.67
CA VAL A 57 10.27 -8.84 4.02
C VAL A 57 10.07 -7.85 5.16
N ARG A 58 9.08 -6.96 5.05
CA ARG A 58 8.75 -5.99 6.10
C ARG A 58 7.28 -6.08 6.45
N VAL A 59 6.98 -6.01 7.73
CA VAL A 59 5.62 -5.91 8.27
C VAL A 59 5.49 -4.52 8.90
N PRO A 60 4.94 -3.53 8.17
CA PRO A 60 4.80 -2.18 8.73
C PRO A 60 3.80 -2.16 9.89
N GLU A 61 4.15 -1.45 10.96
CA GLU A 61 3.26 -1.20 12.10
C GLU A 61 1.98 -0.46 11.68
N THR A 62 2.14 0.55 10.82
CA THR A 62 1.02 1.32 10.28
C THR A 62 0.79 0.99 8.81
N VAL A 63 -0.36 0.43 8.49
CA VAL A 63 -0.73 0.11 7.11
C VAL A 63 -1.54 1.25 6.50
N SER A 64 -0.91 2.03 5.61
CA SER A 64 -1.61 3.04 4.79
C SER A 64 -2.38 2.36 3.64
N MET A 65 -3.48 1.70 3.99
CA MET A 65 -4.49 1.23 3.04
C MET A 65 -5.65 2.22 3.00
N ARG A 66 -6.03 2.63 1.79
CA ARG A 66 -7.21 3.48 1.55
C ARG A 66 -8.29 2.70 0.82
N GLY A 67 -9.55 3.10 0.99
CA GLY A 67 -10.71 2.53 0.30
C GLY A 67 -11.24 1.23 0.91
N ARG A 68 -11.98 0.43 0.12
CA ARG A 68 -12.71 -0.77 0.57
C ARG A 68 -11.85 -1.88 1.19
N HIS A 69 -10.54 -1.85 0.97
CA HIS A 69 -9.62 -2.83 1.53
C HIS A 69 -8.88 -2.32 2.76
N ARG A 70 -9.19 -1.09 3.23
CA ARG A 70 -8.69 -0.60 4.51
C ARG A 70 -9.15 -1.60 5.59
N PRO A 71 -8.23 -2.18 6.37
CA PRO A 71 -8.59 -3.04 7.47
C PRO A 71 -9.49 -2.26 8.43
N LYS A 72 -10.50 -2.93 8.98
CA LYS A 72 -11.36 -2.30 9.99
C LYS A 72 -10.55 -2.06 11.27
N PRO A 73 -10.90 -1.07 12.09
CA PRO A 73 -10.33 -0.93 13.42
C PRO A 73 -10.40 -2.27 14.18
N GLY A 74 -9.29 -2.71 14.77
CA GLY A 74 -9.17 -3.99 15.47
C GLY A 74 -8.89 -5.21 14.58
N GLU A 75 -8.95 -5.08 13.25
CA GLU A 75 -8.59 -6.17 12.33
C GLU A 75 -7.08 -6.20 12.12
N ALA A 76 -6.42 -7.29 12.52
CA ALA A 76 -5.00 -7.48 12.27
C ALA A 76 -4.71 -7.37 10.76
N THR A 77 -3.82 -6.45 10.41
CA THR A 77 -3.41 -6.28 9.03
C THR A 77 -2.43 -7.39 8.69
N HIS A 78 -2.92 -8.50 8.15
CA HIS A 78 -2.13 -9.61 7.60
C HIS A 78 -1.34 -9.18 6.36
N TYR A 79 -0.60 -8.09 6.46
CA TYR A 79 -0.02 -7.30 5.39
C TYR A 79 1.48 -7.32 5.51
N PHE A 80 2.17 -7.52 4.39
CA PHE A 80 3.62 -7.45 4.33
C PHE A 80 4.07 -6.86 3.00
N GLU A 81 5.30 -6.36 2.99
CA GLU A 81 5.95 -5.78 1.83
C GLU A 81 7.24 -6.52 1.54
N LEU A 82 7.45 -6.85 0.26
CA LEU A 82 8.74 -7.32 -0.24
C LEU A 82 9.49 -6.14 -0.83
N TRP A 83 10.72 -5.92 -0.37
CA TRP A 83 11.60 -4.84 -0.81
C TRP A 83 12.75 -5.40 -1.66
N ASP A 84 13.25 -4.55 -2.57
CA ASP A 84 14.39 -4.86 -3.44
C ASP A 84 14.20 -6.17 -4.23
N VAL A 85 13.00 -6.34 -4.77
CA VAL A 85 12.63 -7.51 -5.58
C VAL A 85 12.72 -7.18 -7.07
N GLN A 86 12.86 -8.19 -7.91
CA GLN A 86 12.87 -8.01 -9.36
C GLN A 86 11.59 -8.59 -9.97
N ASP A 87 11.13 -8.03 -11.09
CA ASP A 87 10.07 -8.66 -11.87
C ASP A 87 10.60 -9.69 -12.88
N ALA A 88 9.69 -10.31 -13.63
CA ALA A 88 10.03 -11.30 -14.66
C ALA A 88 11.02 -10.77 -15.72
N HIS A 89 11.13 -9.45 -15.89
CA HIS A 89 12.07 -8.82 -16.82
C HIS A 89 13.37 -8.35 -16.15
N GLY A 90 13.61 -8.77 -14.89
CA GLY A 90 14.77 -8.35 -14.11
C GLY A 90 14.71 -6.90 -13.63
N ARG A 91 13.59 -6.19 -13.81
CA ARG A 91 13.48 -4.80 -13.38
C ARG A 91 13.28 -4.73 -11.87
N SER A 92 14.13 -3.96 -11.20
CA SER A 92 14.01 -3.73 -9.76
C SER A 92 12.70 -3.00 -9.43
N ARG A 93 12.02 -3.49 -8.39
CA ARG A 93 10.84 -2.87 -7.80
C ARG A 93 11.17 -2.52 -6.37
N LYS A 94 10.97 -1.25 -6.04
CA LYS A 94 11.17 -0.74 -4.68
C LYS A 94 10.35 -1.51 -3.65
N THR A 95 9.06 -1.75 -3.94
CA THR A 95 8.16 -2.50 -3.05
C THR A 95 7.15 -3.34 -3.81
N PHE A 96 6.84 -4.51 -3.26
CA PHE A 96 5.75 -5.39 -3.67
C PHE A 96 4.87 -5.70 -2.46
N LYS A 97 3.63 -5.22 -2.49
CA LYS A 97 2.74 -5.19 -1.32
C LYS A 97 1.67 -6.27 -1.42
N VAL A 98 1.54 -7.07 -0.36
CA VAL A 98 0.67 -8.24 -0.31
C VAL A 98 -0.09 -8.27 1.02
N ARG A 99 -1.30 -8.82 1.00
CA ARG A 99 -2.11 -9.08 2.20
C ARG A 99 -2.68 -10.49 2.14
N ALA A 100 -2.52 -11.26 3.20
CA ALA A 100 -3.15 -12.57 3.37
C ALA A 100 -4.60 -12.43 3.86
N GLU A 101 -5.42 -13.42 3.53
CA GLU A 101 -6.83 -13.47 3.95
C GLU A 101 -6.98 -14.00 5.38
N SER A 102 -6.01 -14.80 5.86
CA SER A 102 -6.02 -15.39 7.20
C SER A 102 -4.71 -15.14 7.96
N PRO A 103 -4.74 -15.14 9.32
CA PRO A 103 -3.52 -15.05 10.13
C PRO A 103 -2.57 -16.24 9.91
N ARG A 104 -3.14 -17.43 9.66
CA ARG A 104 -2.36 -18.65 9.42
C ARG A 104 -1.60 -18.57 8.10
N ASP A 105 -2.26 -18.13 7.03
CA ASP A 105 -1.60 -17.90 5.74
C ASP A 105 -0.49 -16.88 5.90
N PHE A 106 -0.76 -15.79 6.60
CA PHE A 106 0.24 -14.75 6.86
C PHE A 106 1.51 -15.30 7.51
N ALA A 107 1.38 -16.06 8.60
CA ALA A 107 2.52 -16.67 9.29
C ALA A 107 3.30 -17.63 8.37
N ASN A 108 2.58 -18.54 7.67
CA ASN A 108 3.19 -19.50 6.74
C ASN A 108 3.97 -18.79 5.63
N TRP A 109 3.43 -17.68 5.11
CA TRP A 109 4.08 -16.90 4.06
C TRP A 109 5.35 -16.21 4.56
N LEU A 110 5.32 -15.59 5.75
CA LEU A 110 6.51 -14.97 6.33
C LEU A 110 7.61 -16.00 6.55
N GLU A 111 7.29 -17.15 7.16
CA GLU A 111 8.27 -18.22 7.41
C GLU A 111 8.91 -18.73 6.11
N ALA A 112 8.10 -18.99 5.08
CA ALA A 112 8.60 -19.48 3.80
C ALA A 112 9.46 -18.45 3.06
N LEU A 113 9.08 -17.16 3.12
CA LEU A 113 9.86 -16.08 2.55
C LEU A 113 11.19 -15.88 3.28
N ASP A 114 11.20 -15.95 4.62
CA ASP A 114 12.42 -15.84 5.41
C ASP A 114 13.37 -17.02 5.19
N ALA A 115 12.84 -18.24 5.02
CA ALA A 115 13.63 -19.40 4.63
C ALA A 115 14.30 -19.19 3.25
N CYS A 116 13.54 -18.69 2.27
CA CYS A 116 14.05 -18.36 0.94
C CYS A 116 15.16 -17.30 0.99
N LEU A 117 14.95 -16.22 1.75
CA LEU A 117 15.93 -15.14 1.88
C LEU A 117 17.21 -15.59 2.60
N ARG A 118 17.09 -16.42 3.65
CA ARG A 118 18.26 -16.99 4.32
C ARG A 118 19.11 -17.82 3.37
N ARG A 119 18.49 -18.67 2.55
CA ARG A 119 19.23 -19.47 1.57
C ARG A 119 19.94 -18.60 0.53
N LEU A 120 19.22 -17.64 -0.07
CA LEU A 120 19.82 -16.72 -1.06
C LEU A 120 21.02 -15.93 -0.51
N ARG A 121 20.99 -15.56 0.77
CA ARG A 121 22.13 -14.91 1.44
C ARG A 121 23.29 -15.87 1.64
N GLY A 122 23.02 -17.10 2.09
CA GLY A 122 24.03 -18.16 2.20
C GLY A 122 24.72 -18.47 0.86
N ASP A 123 23.93 -18.59 -0.21
CA ASP A 123 24.46 -18.84 -1.56
C ASP A 123 25.33 -17.68 -2.04
N ALA A 124 24.92 -16.43 -1.80
CA ALA A 124 25.69 -15.24 -2.16
C ALA A 124 27.01 -15.14 -1.39
N GLU A 125 27.01 -15.47 -0.10
CA GLU A 125 28.21 -15.53 0.74
C GLU A 125 29.16 -16.64 0.28
N ALA A 126 28.64 -17.83 -0.03
CA ALA A 126 29.43 -18.95 -0.54
C ALA A 126 30.13 -18.58 -1.88
N MET A 127 29.40 -17.94 -2.81
CA MET A 127 29.97 -17.44 -4.06
C MET A 127 31.05 -16.37 -3.82
N SER A 128 30.85 -15.47 -2.86
CA SER A 128 31.85 -14.46 -2.51
C SER A 128 33.12 -15.06 -1.90
N ARG A 129 33.02 -16.14 -1.10
CA ARG A 129 34.18 -16.84 -0.54
C ARG A 129 34.96 -17.58 -1.62
N SER A 130 34.26 -18.32 -2.48
CA SER A 130 34.87 -19.05 -3.60
C SER A 130 35.61 -18.11 -4.57
N SER A 131 35.03 -16.93 -4.84
CA SER A 131 35.69 -15.91 -5.66
C SER A 131 36.98 -15.41 -5.02
N ASN A 132 37.01 -15.19 -3.70
CA ASN A 132 38.21 -14.72 -3.00
C ASN A 132 39.30 -15.80 -2.90
N GLU A 133 38.92 -17.07 -2.71
CA GLU A 133 39.88 -18.19 -2.68
C GLU A 133 40.58 -18.41 -4.03
N ALA A 134 39.88 -18.18 -5.15
CA ALA A 134 40.47 -18.27 -6.48
C ALA A 134 41.62 -17.26 -6.70
N TRP A 135 41.57 -16.09 -6.05
CA TRP A 135 42.64 -15.09 -6.09
C TRP A 135 43.70 -15.28 -5.01
N ALA A 136 43.32 -15.86 -3.86
CA ALA A 136 44.22 -16.12 -2.73
C ALA A 136 45.01 -17.42 -2.87
N ALA A 137 44.76 -18.22 -3.92
CA ALA A 137 45.61 -19.35 -4.25
C ALA A 137 47.06 -18.85 -4.36
N PRO A 138 47.96 -19.22 -3.43
CA PRO A 138 49.34 -18.78 -3.49
C PRO A 138 49.85 -19.20 -4.86
N HIS A 139 50.36 -18.24 -5.62
CA HIS A 139 51.19 -18.55 -6.77
C HIS A 139 52.30 -19.43 -6.25
N THR A 140 52.11 -20.76 -6.32
CA THR A 140 53.17 -21.70 -6.04
C THR A 140 54.28 -21.26 -6.96
N PRO A 141 55.45 -20.84 -6.43
CA PRO A 141 56.54 -20.42 -7.27
C PRO A 141 56.76 -21.56 -8.24
N ARG A 142 56.49 -21.28 -9.52
CA ARG A 142 56.63 -22.23 -10.61
C ARG A 142 58.09 -22.64 -10.57
N SER A 143 58.35 -23.79 -9.94
CA SER A 143 59.68 -24.35 -9.81
C SER A 143 60.25 -24.41 -11.21
N SER A 144 61.22 -23.54 -11.47
CA SER A 144 61.95 -23.45 -12.72
C SER A 144 62.91 -24.64 -12.82
N GLY A 145 62.35 -25.85 -12.92
CA GLY A 145 63.06 -27.02 -13.39
C GLY A 145 63.14 -26.92 -14.91
N GLY A 146 64.30 -26.47 -15.41
CA GLY A 146 64.55 -26.29 -16.82
C GLY A 146 64.35 -27.58 -17.62
N ARG A 147 63.65 -27.48 -18.74
CA ARG A 147 63.82 -28.37 -19.88
C ARG A 147 63.62 -27.56 -21.16
N GLN A 148 64.74 -27.15 -21.74
CA GLN A 148 64.81 -26.69 -23.13
C GLN A 148 64.55 -27.89 -24.03
N GLU A 149 63.38 -27.94 -24.67
CA GLU A 149 63.23 -28.71 -25.92
C GLU A 149 62.42 -27.87 -26.91
N SER A 150 63.17 -27.37 -27.90
CA SER A 150 62.87 -27.44 -29.32
C SER A 150 61.56 -26.85 -29.84
N VAL A 151 61.73 -25.70 -30.46
CA VAL A 151 60.99 -25.10 -31.57
C VAL A 151 60.36 -26.14 -32.52
N SER A 152 59.06 -26.02 -32.75
CA SER A 152 58.48 -26.25 -34.08
C SER A 152 57.40 -25.22 -34.33
N SER A 153 57.66 -24.35 -35.32
CA SER A 153 56.72 -23.42 -35.93
C SER A 153 55.49 -24.17 -36.43
N ILE A 154 54.31 -23.66 -36.10
CA ILE A 154 53.11 -23.84 -36.92
C ILE A 154 52.47 -22.45 -36.98
N ASP A 155 52.60 -21.85 -38.16
CA ASP A 155 51.74 -20.81 -38.67
C ASP A 155 50.31 -21.35 -38.71
N ASP A 156 49.36 -20.59 -38.18
CA ASP A 156 48.02 -20.56 -38.74
C ASP A 156 47.35 -19.24 -38.34
N ASP A 157 47.25 -18.40 -39.37
CA ASP A 157 46.38 -17.26 -39.52
C ASP A 157 44.90 -17.61 -39.27
N ASP A 158 44.08 -16.55 -39.19
CA ASP A 158 42.62 -16.51 -39.11
C ASP A 158 41.98 -16.59 -37.71
N TYR A 159 41.74 -15.41 -37.14
CA TYR A 159 40.38 -15.09 -36.66
C TYR A 159 40.08 -13.58 -36.75
N PRO A 160 38.99 -13.17 -37.43
CA PRO A 160 38.73 -11.77 -37.72
C PRO A 160 38.12 -11.01 -36.54
N ALA A 161 38.56 -9.76 -36.42
CA ALA A 161 38.01 -8.75 -35.53
C ALA A 161 36.55 -8.43 -35.86
N VAL A 162 35.63 -8.74 -34.93
CA VAL A 162 34.26 -8.23 -35.00
C VAL A 162 34.24 -6.80 -34.44
N ARG A 163 34.10 -5.89 -35.40
CA ARG A 163 33.85 -4.45 -35.27
C ARG A 163 32.73 -4.11 -34.28
N ALA A 164 33.01 -3.04 -33.54
CA ALA A 164 32.04 -2.17 -32.89
C ALA A 164 30.89 -1.79 -33.83
N SER A 165 29.65 -2.02 -33.38
CA SER A 165 28.45 -1.51 -34.05
C SER A 165 28.02 -0.19 -33.43
N MET A 166 27.87 0.77 -34.34
CA MET A 166 27.59 2.18 -34.12
C MET A 166 26.16 2.44 -33.63
N ALA A 167 26.06 3.50 -32.82
CA ALA A 167 24.85 4.26 -32.60
C ALA A 167 24.26 4.72 -33.95
N SER A 168 23.01 4.35 -34.22
CA SER A 168 22.20 4.96 -35.28
C SER A 168 20.98 5.62 -34.65
N GLN A 169 21.06 6.94 -34.55
CA GLN A 169 19.94 7.83 -34.36
C GLN A 169 19.01 7.69 -35.57
N ARG A 170 17.77 7.20 -35.36
CA ARG A 170 16.70 7.30 -36.35
C ARG A 170 15.82 8.49 -36.02
N THR A 171 16.14 9.61 -36.65
CA THR A 171 15.19 10.70 -36.92
C THR A 171 14.09 10.19 -37.85
N ARG A 172 12.82 10.37 -37.47
CA ARG A 172 11.66 10.12 -38.34
C ARG A 172 11.38 11.39 -39.16
N PRO A 173 11.18 11.28 -40.49
CA PRO A 173 10.73 12.41 -41.28
C PRO A 173 9.23 12.62 -41.14
N SER A 174 8.85 13.90 -41.01
CA SER A 174 7.50 14.43 -41.10
C SER A 174 7.04 14.37 -42.56
N VAL A 175 6.02 13.56 -42.86
CA VAL A 175 5.37 13.54 -44.18
C VAL A 175 4.06 14.33 -44.08
N ARG A 176 4.12 15.52 -44.67
CA ARG A 176 3.00 16.44 -44.91
C ARG A 176 2.18 15.86 -46.07
N ALA A 177 0.99 15.35 -45.81
CA ALA A 177 0.08 14.91 -46.85
C ALA A 177 -0.57 16.14 -47.52
N ALA A 178 -0.36 16.25 -48.83
CA ALA A 178 -0.97 17.24 -49.71
C ALA A 178 -2.41 16.84 -50.05
N SER A 179 -3.31 17.84 -50.07
CA SER A 179 -4.69 17.71 -50.54
C SER A 179 -4.76 17.47 -52.05
N PRO A 180 -5.69 16.63 -52.55
CA PRO A 180 -6.01 16.56 -53.97
C PRO A 180 -7.04 17.65 -54.40
N PRO A 181 -7.08 18.00 -55.70
CA PRO A 181 -7.88 19.11 -56.23
C PRO A 181 -9.35 18.73 -56.52
N MET A 182 -10.20 19.75 -56.52
CA MET A 182 -11.62 19.71 -56.90
C MET A 182 -11.83 19.43 -58.40
N PRO A 183 -13.03 18.96 -58.78
CA PRO A 183 -13.67 19.45 -59.99
C PRO A 183 -14.99 20.17 -59.68
N ALA A 184 -15.20 21.24 -60.44
CA ALA A 184 -16.37 22.10 -60.42
C ALA A 184 -17.57 21.44 -61.13
N THR A 185 -18.76 21.60 -60.57
CA THR A 185 -20.02 21.66 -61.33
C THR A 185 -21.04 22.50 -60.55
N LEU A 186 -21.49 23.61 -61.14
CA LEU A 186 -22.63 24.45 -60.74
C LEU A 186 -23.84 24.09 -61.63
N PRO A 187 -25.05 24.67 -61.45
CA PRO A 187 -25.83 24.87 -60.22
C PRO A 187 -27.28 24.35 -60.38
N LEU A 188 -28.01 24.10 -59.29
CA LEU A 188 -29.49 24.11 -59.30
C LEU A 188 -30.00 24.85 -58.06
N ALA A 189 -31.02 25.67 -58.28
CA ALA A 189 -31.54 26.73 -57.41
C ALA A 189 -32.13 26.24 -56.06
N PRO A 190 -32.28 27.14 -55.06
CA PRO A 190 -32.48 26.77 -53.67
C PRO A 190 -33.97 26.59 -53.31
N HIS A 191 -34.24 25.57 -52.49
CA HIS A 191 -35.45 25.53 -51.66
C HIS A 191 -35.18 26.24 -50.32
N PRO A 192 -36.19 26.89 -49.70
CA PRO A 192 -36.01 27.65 -48.48
C PRO A 192 -35.65 26.72 -47.31
N ALA A 193 -34.48 26.95 -46.72
CA ALA A 193 -34.03 26.28 -45.52
C ALA A 193 -34.84 26.75 -44.32
N THR A 194 -35.53 25.81 -43.68
CA THR A 194 -36.06 25.96 -42.33
C THR A 194 -34.88 26.23 -41.38
N VAL A 195 -34.89 27.38 -40.72
CA VAL A 195 -33.89 27.74 -39.70
C VAL A 195 -34.10 26.82 -38.50
N GLU A 196 -33.32 25.74 -38.41
CA GLU A 196 -33.22 24.95 -37.18
C GLU A 196 -32.42 25.77 -36.16
N THR A 197 -33.12 26.22 -35.12
CA THR A 197 -32.51 26.75 -33.90
C THR A 197 -31.43 25.81 -33.38
N PRO A 198 -30.23 26.30 -33.00
CA PRO A 198 -29.15 25.47 -32.49
C PRO A 198 -29.63 24.73 -31.24
N ARG A 199 -29.73 23.39 -31.34
CA ARG A 199 -30.05 22.53 -30.21
C ARG A 199 -28.97 22.70 -29.15
N SER A 200 -29.37 23.00 -27.92
CA SER A 200 -28.49 23.06 -26.76
C SER A 200 -27.69 21.76 -26.64
N GLU A 201 -26.35 21.85 -26.59
CA GLU A 201 -25.44 20.70 -26.47
C GLU A 201 -25.70 19.84 -25.21
N THR A 202 -26.48 20.34 -24.25
CA THR A 202 -26.86 19.61 -23.04
C THR A 202 -28.08 18.69 -23.21
N HIS A 203 -28.91 18.94 -24.22
CA HIS A 203 -30.19 18.23 -24.41
C HIS A 203 -29.97 16.72 -24.62
N ASP A 204 -28.90 16.34 -25.32
CA ASP A 204 -28.57 14.94 -25.58
C ASP A 204 -28.10 14.20 -24.32
N ILE A 205 -27.43 14.91 -23.40
CA ILE A 205 -27.00 14.33 -22.12
C ILE A 205 -28.23 14.08 -21.24
N ASP A 206 -29.14 15.04 -21.16
CA ASP A 206 -30.35 14.92 -20.35
C ASP A 206 -31.28 13.82 -20.85
N ALA A 207 -31.43 13.69 -22.18
CA ALA A 207 -32.13 12.57 -22.80
C ALA A 207 -31.52 11.21 -22.38
N ILE A 208 -30.20 11.03 -22.47
CA ILE A 208 -29.52 9.79 -22.06
C ILE A 208 -29.72 9.50 -20.56
N LEU A 209 -29.64 10.52 -19.71
CA LEU A 209 -29.76 10.36 -18.27
C LEU A 209 -31.18 10.01 -17.83
N SER A 210 -32.20 10.54 -18.52
CA SER A 210 -33.63 10.33 -18.22
C SER A 210 -34.14 8.92 -18.51
N HIS A 211 -33.47 8.12 -19.34
CA HIS A 211 -33.86 6.73 -19.59
C HIS A 211 -33.62 5.85 -18.34
N SER A 212 -34.66 5.59 -17.56
CA SER A 212 -34.60 4.86 -16.28
C SER A 212 -34.15 3.40 -16.42
N GLU A 213 -34.32 2.79 -17.59
CA GLU A 213 -34.08 1.36 -17.83
C GLU A 213 -32.65 1.04 -18.27
N THR A 214 -31.87 2.04 -18.71
CA THR A 214 -30.50 1.78 -19.17
C THR A 214 -29.54 1.64 -18.00
N SER A 215 -28.69 0.62 -18.07
CA SER A 215 -27.68 0.39 -17.03
C SER A 215 -26.72 1.57 -16.96
N LYS A 216 -26.16 1.83 -15.77
CA LYS A 216 -25.13 2.86 -15.56
C LYS A 216 -23.98 2.77 -16.57
N ARG A 217 -23.60 1.54 -16.96
CA ARG A 217 -22.54 1.31 -17.96
C ARG A 217 -22.95 1.77 -19.35
N GLU A 218 -24.19 1.51 -19.76
CA GLU A 218 -24.71 1.94 -21.07
C GLU A 218 -24.84 3.44 -21.17
N LYS A 219 -25.33 4.12 -20.12
CA LYS A 219 -25.39 5.59 -20.07
C LYS A 219 -24.00 6.23 -20.26
N ILE A 220 -22.98 5.70 -19.58
CA ILE A 220 -21.60 6.19 -19.72
C ILE A 220 -21.07 5.94 -21.14
N MET A 221 -21.34 4.79 -21.75
CA MET A 221 -20.92 4.50 -23.13
C MET A 221 -21.64 5.41 -24.14
N ALA A 222 -22.92 5.71 -23.93
CA ALA A 222 -23.67 6.63 -24.77
C ALA A 222 -23.11 8.07 -24.69
N ILE A 223 -22.85 8.58 -23.48
CA ILE A 223 -22.25 9.91 -23.28
C ILE A 223 -20.85 10.00 -23.89
N ASN A 224 -20.06 8.93 -23.87
CA ASN A 224 -18.74 8.91 -24.49
C ASN A 224 -18.76 9.03 -26.02
N ARG A 225 -19.85 8.56 -26.67
CA ARG A 225 -20.03 8.63 -28.13
C ARG A 225 -20.48 10.00 -28.62
N LEU A 226 -20.99 10.88 -27.74
CA LEU A 226 -21.38 12.23 -28.13
C LEU A 226 -20.17 13.06 -28.55
N ALA A 227 -20.32 13.83 -29.64
CA ALA A 227 -19.31 14.76 -30.14
C ALA A 227 -19.34 16.10 -29.40
N ILE A 228 -19.33 16.05 -28.06
CA ILE A 228 -19.42 17.22 -27.16
C ILE A 228 -18.07 17.53 -26.50
N PRO A 229 -17.84 18.80 -26.09
CA PRO A 229 -16.65 19.20 -25.36
C PRO A 229 -16.37 18.36 -24.11
N GLY A 230 -15.08 18.10 -23.83
CA GLY A 230 -14.63 17.28 -22.70
C GLY A 230 -15.21 17.64 -21.33
N PRO A 231 -15.36 18.94 -20.96
CA PRO A 231 -15.96 19.32 -19.69
C PRO A 231 -17.42 18.88 -19.53
N LEU A 232 -18.24 19.00 -20.60
CA LEU A 232 -19.64 18.59 -20.61
C LEU A 232 -19.77 17.06 -20.59
N LYS A 233 -18.91 16.36 -21.33
CA LYS A 233 -18.82 14.89 -21.31
C LYS A 233 -18.53 14.36 -19.89
N MET A 234 -17.59 15.00 -19.18
CA MET A 234 -17.25 14.61 -17.80
C MET A 234 -18.37 14.95 -16.80
N ALA A 235 -19.12 16.03 -17.01
CA ALA A 235 -20.30 16.36 -16.20
C ALA A 235 -21.41 15.31 -16.36
N GLY A 236 -21.72 14.92 -17.60
CA GLY A 236 -22.70 13.86 -17.89
C GLY A 236 -22.31 12.50 -17.30
N ILE A 237 -21.03 12.10 -17.41
CA ILE A 237 -20.53 10.86 -16.80
C ILE A 237 -20.69 10.89 -15.28
N ARG A 238 -20.39 12.02 -14.62
CA ARG A 238 -20.59 12.18 -13.17
C ARG A 238 -22.06 12.02 -12.78
N ALA A 239 -22.97 12.66 -13.53
CA ALA A 239 -24.41 12.53 -13.32
C ALA A 239 -24.91 11.09 -13.48
N ALA A 240 -24.47 10.38 -14.53
CA ALA A 240 -24.77 8.97 -14.75
C ALA A 240 -24.21 8.07 -13.63
N THR A 241 -23.05 8.42 -13.07
CA THR A 241 -22.44 7.63 -11.99
C THR A 241 -23.11 7.82 -10.63
N ASN A 242 -23.64 9.02 -10.34
CA ASN A 242 -24.15 9.39 -9.03
C ASN A 242 -25.66 9.15 -8.86
N GLY A 243 -26.36 8.72 -9.92
CA GLY A 243 -27.78 8.34 -9.83
C GLY A 243 -28.70 9.53 -9.51
N VAL A 244 -28.44 10.68 -10.15
CA VAL A 244 -29.23 11.89 -9.90
C VAL A 244 -30.65 11.69 -10.44
N LYS A 245 -31.62 11.55 -9.54
CA LYS A 245 -33.03 11.88 -9.82
C LYS A 245 -33.08 13.37 -10.17
N ALA A 246 -33.83 13.73 -11.21
CA ALA A 246 -34.04 15.10 -11.69
C ALA A 246 -34.15 16.12 -10.52
N LEU A 247 -33.55 17.30 -10.69
CA LEU A 247 -33.58 18.38 -9.71
C LEU A 247 -35.02 18.67 -9.24
N ALA A 248 -35.37 18.20 -8.05
CA ALA A 248 -36.50 18.72 -7.28
C ALA A 248 -35.96 19.68 -6.20
N PRO A 249 -36.64 20.81 -5.92
CA PRO A 249 -36.20 21.78 -4.93
C PRO A 249 -36.17 21.15 -3.52
N ARG A 250 -35.09 21.41 -2.79
CA ARG A 250 -34.82 20.86 -1.45
C ARG A 250 -35.73 21.53 -0.42
N PRO A 251 -36.34 20.80 0.53
CA PRO A 251 -37.13 21.40 1.61
C PRO A 251 -36.25 22.23 2.56
N PRO A 252 -36.80 23.26 3.23
CA PRO A 252 -36.04 24.13 4.12
C PRO A 252 -35.55 23.38 5.37
N PRO A 253 -34.37 23.75 5.92
CA PRO A 253 -33.80 23.10 7.09
C PRO A 253 -34.64 23.34 8.34
N ALA A 254 -34.69 22.33 9.21
CA ALA A 254 -35.35 22.40 10.51
C ALA A 254 -34.64 23.40 11.46
N PRO A 255 -35.36 24.01 12.42
CA PRO A 255 -34.79 24.96 13.36
C PRO A 255 -33.72 24.30 14.23
N SER A 256 -32.56 24.95 14.34
CA SER A 256 -31.35 24.42 14.98
C SER A 256 -31.32 24.68 16.49
N ASP A 257 -30.96 23.67 17.28
CA ASP A 257 -30.76 23.74 18.73
C ASP A 257 -29.53 24.62 19.07
N PRO A 258 -29.66 25.64 19.96
CA PRO A 258 -28.58 26.58 20.26
C PRO A 258 -27.42 26.03 21.09
N SER A 259 -27.52 24.79 21.60
CA SER A 259 -26.52 24.17 22.49
C SER A 259 -25.36 23.43 21.78
N LEU A 260 -25.44 23.24 20.47
CA LEU A 260 -24.42 22.52 19.69
C LEU A 260 -23.20 23.41 19.39
N PRO A 261 -21.96 22.87 19.35
CA PRO A 261 -20.78 23.64 18.98
C PRO A 261 -20.95 24.20 17.57
N LYS A 262 -21.08 25.53 17.48
CA LYS A 262 -21.48 26.23 16.25
C LYS A 262 -20.31 26.46 15.29
N LYS A 263 -19.06 26.23 15.71
CA LYS A 263 -17.87 26.60 14.92
C LYS A 263 -16.82 25.49 14.88
N ARG A 264 -16.19 25.35 13.71
CA ARG A 264 -15.04 24.47 13.43
C ARG A 264 -13.88 24.62 14.43
N ASP A 265 -13.72 25.80 15.01
CA ASP A 265 -12.68 26.10 15.99
C ASP A 265 -12.94 25.43 17.34
N ASP A 266 -14.20 25.18 17.71
CA ASP A 266 -14.57 24.51 18.96
C ASP A 266 -14.15 23.04 18.93
N LEU A 267 -14.40 22.35 17.80
CA LEU A 267 -13.98 20.95 17.61
C LEU A 267 -12.44 20.83 17.58
N ARG A 268 -11.73 21.82 17.01
CA ARG A 268 -10.25 21.85 17.04
C ARG A 268 -9.72 22.04 18.45
N GLY A 269 -10.34 22.91 19.25
CA GLY A 269 -10.02 23.06 20.67
C GLY A 269 -10.25 21.77 21.45
N LEU A 270 -11.35 21.07 21.18
CA LEU A 270 -11.69 19.80 21.83
C LEU A 270 -10.76 18.64 21.42
N ILE A 271 -10.22 18.62 20.20
CA ILE A 271 -9.20 17.62 19.80
C ILE A 271 -7.93 17.72 20.67
N ALA A 272 -7.62 18.92 21.20
CA ALA A 272 -6.53 19.11 22.14
C ALA A 272 -6.92 18.74 23.59
N SER A 273 -8.19 18.46 23.87
CA SER A 273 -8.67 18.03 25.18
C SER A 273 -8.12 16.65 25.56
N THR A 274 -8.06 16.40 26.87
CA THR A 274 -7.74 15.10 27.47
C THR A 274 -8.97 14.31 27.88
N ASP A 275 -10.17 14.91 27.80
CA ASP A 275 -11.42 14.27 28.19
C ASP A 275 -12.04 13.52 26.99
N ALA A 276 -11.97 12.19 27.02
CA ALA A 276 -12.50 11.32 25.97
C ALA A 276 -14.02 11.48 25.79
N CYS A 277 -14.76 11.53 26.91
CA CYS A 277 -16.22 11.60 26.91
C CYS A 277 -16.72 12.92 26.34
N ALA A 278 -16.09 14.03 26.70
CA ALA A 278 -16.43 15.35 26.17
C ALA A 278 -16.17 15.44 24.65
N LEU A 279 -15.06 14.86 24.18
CA LEU A 279 -14.72 14.84 22.76
C LEU A 279 -15.65 13.91 21.96
N GLU A 280 -16.00 12.75 22.50
CA GLU A 280 -16.95 11.81 21.88
C GLU A 280 -18.34 12.43 21.73
N ALA A 281 -18.87 13.03 22.81
CA ALA A 281 -20.14 13.73 22.79
C ALA A 281 -20.17 14.87 21.76
N ALA A 282 -19.05 15.60 21.61
CA ALA A 282 -18.94 16.67 20.61
C ALA A 282 -18.91 16.13 19.17
N VAL A 283 -18.23 15.00 18.93
CA VAL A 283 -18.22 14.32 17.62
C VAL A 283 -19.62 13.85 17.23
N ASP A 284 -20.34 13.21 18.16
CA ASP A 284 -21.69 12.71 17.90
C ASP A 284 -22.70 13.84 17.70
N ALA A 285 -22.58 14.92 18.48
CA ALA A 285 -23.37 16.14 18.32
C ALA A 285 -23.17 16.75 16.91
N VAL A 286 -21.94 16.79 16.42
CA VAL A 286 -21.61 17.30 15.08
C VAL A 286 -22.19 16.41 13.98
N ILE A 287 -22.06 15.09 14.11
CA ILE A 287 -22.58 14.14 13.13
C ILE A 287 -24.11 14.18 13.10
N GLY A 288 -24.75 14.23 14.27
CA GLY A 288 -26.20 14.30 14.42
C GLY A 288 -26.80 15.59 13.86
N ALA A 289 -26.07 16.70 13.91
CA ALA A 289 -26.50 17.98 13.35
C ALA A 289 -26.49 18.02 11.81
N GLY A 290 -25.91 17.01 11.14
CA GLY A 290 -25.79 16.97 9.67
C GLY A 290 -24.98 18.13 9.10
N ALA A 291 -24.12 18.73 9.91
CA ALA A 291 -23.30 19.87 9.52
C ALA A 291 -22.15 19.40 8.60
N ASP A 292 -21.87 20.20 7.57
CA ASP A 292 -20.87 19.91 6.55
C ASP A 292 -19.46 20.20 7.11
N TYR A 293 -18.97 19.29 7.93
CA TYR A 293 -17.63 19.35 8.50
C TYR A 293 -16.62 18.64 7.60
N ASP A 294 -15.38 19.10 7.68
CA ASP A 294 -14.24 18.48 7.00
C ASP A 294 -14.06 17.03 7.50
N ASP A 295 -14.23 16.05 6.60
CA ASP A 295 -14.07 14.62 6.89
C ASP A 295 -12.75 14.33 7.62
N ASP A 296 -11.67 15.05 7.28
CA ASP A 296 -10.37 14.86 7.91
C ASP A 296 -10.36 15.30 9.38
N LEU A 297 -11.14 16.32 9.74
CA LEU A 297 -11.26 16.82 11.12
C LEU A 297 -12.05 15.84 12.00
N LEU A 298 -13.12 15.26 11.47
CA LEU A 298 -13.90 14.22 12.16
C LEU A 298 -13.10 12.94 12.34
N ILE A 299 -12.30 12.56 11.35
CA ILE A 299 -11.38 11.43 11.45
C ILE A 299 -10.33 11.70 12.54
N ALA A 300 -9.76 12.91 12.60
CA ALA A 300 -8.79 13.28 13.63
C ALA A 300 -9.41 13.23 15.04
N ALA A 301 -10.63 13.76 15.21
CA ALA A 301 -11.34 13.74 16.48
C ALA A 301 -11.65 12.31 16.96
N ARG A 302 -12.18 11.43 16.10
CA ARG A 302 -12.42 10.02 16.45
C ARG A 302 -11.14 9.27 16.78
N THR A 303 -10.08 9.50 16.02
CA THR A 303 -8.77 8.90 16.30
C THR A 303 -8.25 9.33 17.68
N ARG A 304 -8.53 10.57 18.09
CA ARG A 304 -8.17 11.08 19.40
C ARG A 304 -9.02 10.48 20.53
N VAL A 305 -10.33 10.31 20.34
CA VAL A 305 -11.20 9.59 21.29
C VAL A 305 -10.68 8.17 21.51
N ASP A 306 -10.44 7.42 20.44
CA ASP A 306 -9.91 6.04 20.52
C ASP A 306 -8.57 5.97 21.27
N PHE A 307 -7.74 7.00 21.14
CA PHE A 307 -6.48 7.10 21.89
C PHE A 307 -6.74 7.32 23.38
N LEU A 308 -7.56 8.31 23.73
CA LEU A 308 -7.84 8.67 25.12
C LEU A 308 -8.52 7.51 25.88
N VAL A 309 -9.49 6.81 25.27
CA VAL A 309 -10.14 5.64 25.89
C VAL A 309 -9.11 4.54 26.20
N LYS A 310 -8.18 4.27 25.28
CA LYS A 310 -7.12 3.28 25.51
C LYS A 310 -6.17 3.69 26.62
N THR A 311 -5.87 4.99 26.72
CA THR A 311 -5.05 5.52 27.82
C THR A 311 -5.77 5.38 29.15
N ASP A 312 -7.07 5.65 29.21
CA ASP A 312 -7.87 5.48 30.44
C ASP A 312 -7.98 4.01 30.86
N ASP A 313 -8.22 3.08 29.92
CA ASP A 313 -8.24 1.64 30.19
C ASP A 313 -6.88 1.14 30.71
N ALA A 314 -5.80 1.59 30.07
CA ALA A 314 -4.44 1.27 30.45
C ALA A 314 -4.09 1.80 31.86
N ARG A 315 -4.56 3.00 32.19
CA ARG A 315 -4.43 3.59 33.53
C ARG A 315 -5.21 2.78 34.57
N ALA A 316 -6.45 2.39 34.27
CA ALA A 316 -7.27 1.59 35.16
C ALA A 316 -6.66 0.20 35.42
N GLU A 317 -6.08 -0.46 34.41
CA GLU A 317 -5.34 -1.71 34.59
C GLU A 317 -4.12 -1.52 35.51
N LEU A 318 -3.39 -0.42 35.35
CA LEU A 318 -2.21 -0.11 36.16
C LEU A 318 -2.59 0.17 37.62
N GLU A 319 -3.65 0.94 37.85
CA GLU A 319 -4.21 1.19 39.19
C GLU A 319 -4.70 -0.10 39.84
N LYS A 320 -5.35 -0.99 39.07
CA LYS A 320 -5.76 -2.31 39.56
C LYS A 320 -4.57 -3.20 39.92
N ALA A 321 -3.51 -3.20 39.11
CA ALA A 321 -2.29 -3.96 39.39
C ALA A 321 -1.58 -3.46 40.66
N LEU A 322 -1.55 -2.13 40.86
CA LEU A 322 -1.03 -1.52 42.10
C LEU A 322 -1.90 -1.84 43.32
N ALA A 323 -3.22 -1.71 43.19
CA ALA A 323 -4.16 -1.97 44.28
C ALA A 323 -4.23 -3.45 44.67
N ALA A 324 -3.97 -4.35 43.72
CA ALA A 324 -3.86 -5.78 43.98
C ALA A 324 -2.61 -6.15 44.80
N CYS A 325 -1.74 -5.19 45.13
CA CYS A 325 -0.49 -5.39 45.87
C CYS A 325 0.28 -6.63 45.39
N SER A 326 0.41 -6.77 44.07
CA SER A 326 1.04 -7.93 43.46
C SER A 326 2.53 -8.00 43.85
N ASP A 327 2.87 -8.93 44.74
CA ASP A 327 4.27 -9.31 45.02
C ASP A 327 4.93 -9.98 43.80
N ASP A 328 4.16 -10.27 42.75
CA ASP A 328 4.67 -10.74 41.46
C ASP A 328 5.20 -9.56 40.64
N ALA A 329 6.53 -9.47 40.59
CA ALA A 329 7.29 -8.52 39.79
C ALA A 329 6.97 -8.60 38.29
N SER A 330 6.69 -9.81 37.76
CA SER A 330 6.39 -9.99 36.34
C SER A 330 5.05 -9.34 35.99
N ALA A 331 4.02 -9.57 36.80
CA ALA A 331 2.69 -9.01 36.56
C ALA A 331 2.69 -7.47 36.62
N LEU A 332 3.45 -6.89 37.55
CA LEU A 332 3.58 -5.44 37.67
C LEU A 332 4.38 -4.83 36.51
N GLY A 333 5.46 -5.51 36.07
CA GLY A 333 6.24 -5.12 34.91
C GLY A 333 5.42 -5.14 33.61
N ASP A 334 4.64 -6.20 33.40
CA ASP A 334 3.77 -6.35 32.23
C ASP A 334 2.64 -5.32 32.20
N ALA A 335 2.06 -4.98 33.36
CA ALA A 335 1.06 -3.91 33.47
C ALA A 335 1.67 -2.54 33.13
N ALA A 336 2.85 -2.22 33.67
CA ALA A 336 3.54 -0.96 33.35
C ALA A 336 3.96 -0.87 31.87
N ALA A 337 4.44 -1.96 31.28
CA ALA A 337 4.79 -2.02 29.87
C ALA A 337 3.57 -1.81 28.96
N ARG A 338 2.43 -2.46 29.29
CA ARG A 338 1.17 -2.27 28.57
C ARG A 338 0.63 -0.84 28.72
N ALA A 339 0.79 -0.23 29.89
CA ALA A 339 0.39 1.16 30.10
C ALA A 339 1.16 2.14 29.21
N VAL A 340 2.48 2.00 29.13
CA VAL A 340 3.32 2.82 28.24
C VAL A 340 2.99 2.56 26.76
N ALA A 341 2.74 1.30 26.38
CA ALA A 341 2.30 0.96 25.02
C ALA A 341 0.90 1.53 24.69
N GLY A 342 0.04 1.69 25.69
CA GLY A 342 -1.26 2.37 25.63
C GLY A 342 -1.19 3.90 25.55
N GLY A 343 0.03 4.47 25.57
CA GLY A 343 0.27 5.90 25.41
C GLY A 343 0.41 6.68 26.71
N LEU A 344 0.46 6.02 27.88
CA LEU A 344 0.83 6.71 29.12
C LEU A 344 2.29 7.15 29.06
N ASP A 345 2.56 8.33 29.62
CA ASP A 345 3.92 8.85 29.73
C ASP A 345 4.72 7.96 30.71
N PRO A 346 5.93 7.47 30.34
CA PRO A 346 6.78 6.73 31.27
C PRO A 346 7.11 7.48 32.57
N GLU A 347 7.07 8.82 32.55
CA GLU A 347 7.28 9.68 33.72
C GLU A 347 5.98 9.99 34.49
N GLU A 348 4.84 9.46 34.02
CA GLU A 348 3.58 9.62 34.74
C GLU A 348 3.69 9.00 36.14
N PRO A 349 3.21 9.69 37.20
CA PRO A 349 3.44 9.26 38.59
C PRO A 349 3.05 7.80 38.87
N LEU A 350 2.01 7.30 38.21
CA LEU A 350 1.56 5.91 38.31
C LEU A 350 2.59 4.92 37.74
N VAL A 351 3.10 5.17 36.52
CA VAL A 351 4.11 4.33 35.87
C VAL A 351 5.42 4.38 36.64
N ALA A 352 5.83 5.58 37.10
CA ALA A 352 7.00 5.76 37.95
C ALA A 352 6.88 5.01 39.28
N SER A 353 5.69 5.00 39.88
CA SER A 353 5.41 4.24 41.12
C SER A 353 5.52 2.72 40.89
N CYS A 354 4.95 2.21 39.80
CA CYS A 354 5.09 0.79 39.41
C CYS A 354 6.54 0.39 39.19
N ARG A 355 7.31 1.21 38.45
CA ARG A 355 8.74 0.95 38.19
C ARG A 355 9.57 0.94 39.46
N ARG A 356 9.32 1.87 40.38
CA ARG A 356 9.98 1.90 41.69
C ARG A 356 9.69 0.63 42.47
N ARG A 357 8.41 0.24 42.53
CA ARG A 357 8.00 -0.97 43.25
C ARG A 357 8.55 -2.25 42.62
N LEU A 358 8.62 -2.31 41.29
CA LEU A 358 9.28 -3.40 40.58
C LEU A 358 10.76 -3.51 40.94
N GLY A 359 11.47 -2.38 41.02
CA GLY A 359 12.87 -2.36 41.46
C GLY A 359 13.05 -2.85 42.90
N GLU A 360 12.13 -2.50 43.81
CA GLU A 360 12.13 -3.00 45.19
C GLU A 360 11.91 -4.52 45.27
N LEU A 361 11.04 -5.08 44.43
CA LEU A 361 10.78 -6.52 44.39
C LEU A 361 11.98 -7.30 43.84
N LEU A 362 12.55 -6.85 42.73
CA LEU A 362 13.72 -7.49 42.14
C LEU A 362 14.95 -7.44 43.06
N ALA A 363 15.12 -6.34 43.80
CA ALA A 363 16.20 -6.22 44.79
C ALA A 363 16.06 -7.19 45.98
N ARG A 364 14.85 -7.68 46.29
CA ARG A 364 14.64 -8.69 47.34
C ARG A 364 15.00 -10.10 46.89
N ASP A 365 14.81 -10.42 45.62
CA ASP A 365 15.15 -11.74 45.07
C ASP A 365 16.67 -11.94 44.90
N ASP A 366 17.44 -10.84 44.82
CA ASP A 366 18.89 -10.85 44.75
C ASP A 366 19.59 -10.97 46.12
N ASP A 367 18.86 -10.96 47.25
CA ASP A 367 19.46 -11.18 48.56
C ASP A 367 19.95 -12.64 48.67
N PRO A 368 21.26 -12.87 48.88
CA PRO A 368 21.81 -14.22 48.95
C PRO A 368 21.15 -14.99 50.10
N PRO A 369 20.86 -16.30 49.93
CA PRO A 369 20.18 -17.08 50.95
C PRO A 369 20.95 -16.98 52.27
N GLN A 370 20.30 -16.46 53.31
CA GLN A 370 20.97 -16.32 54.59
C GLN A 370 21.38 -17.71 55.10
N PRO A 371 22.63 -17.86 55.59
CA PRO A 371 23.08 -19.11 56.13
C PRO A 371 22.16 -19.54 57.29
N PRO A 372 21.86 -20.84 57.43
CA PRO A 372 20.94 -21.32 58.44
C PRO A 372 21.41 -20.91 59.85
N PRO A 373 20.48 -20.54 60.76
CA PRO A 373 20.83 -20.15 62.12
C PRO A 373 21.55 -21.31 62.83
N ARG A 374 22.65 -20.98 63.52
CA ARG A 374 23.52 -21.93 64.22
C ARG A 374 22.91 -22.47 65.51
#